data_AF-A0A1H9BYX6-F1
#
_entry.id   AF-A0A1H9BYX6-F1
#
_cell.length_a   1.000
_cell.length_b   1.000
_cell.length_c   1.000
_cell.angle_alpha   90.00
_cell.angle_beta   90.00
_cell.angle_gamma   90.00
#
_symmetry.space_group_name_H-M   'P 1'
#
loop_
_entity.id
_entity.type
_entity.pdbx_description
1 polymer ?
#
loop_
_entity_poly.entity_id
_entity_poly.type
_entity_poly.pdbx_seq_one_letter_code
_entity_poly.pdbx_strand_id
1 'polypeptide(L)' 'METLRSLSVVGDEAVAVDSVVAYTGPDGSRSVVSSCDVYELDAGSVVRITSYNVELDDAAVAGVVAGS' A
#
# COMPACT_ATOMS: atom_id res chain seq x y z
N MET A 1 -11.90 -6.63 1.70
CA MET A 1 -10.73 -5.78 1.47
C MET A 1 -11.16 -4.65 0.56
N GLU A 2 -10.85 -3.41 0.92
CA GLU A 2 -11.28 -2.18 0.24
C GLU A 2 -10.04 -1.31 -0.01
N THR A 3 -9.83 -0.84 -1.23
CA THR A 3 -8.75 0.09 -1.56
C THR A 3 -9.24 1.52 -1.38
N LEU A 4 -8.59 2.27 -0.50
CA LEU A 4 -8.90 3.67 -0.20
C LEU A 4 -8.08 4.63 -1.07
N ARG A 5 -6.82 4.26 -1.36
CA ARG A 5 -5.91 5.03 -2.20
C ARG A 5 -4.98 4.08 -2.94
N SER A 6 -4.62 4.44 -4.18
CA SER A 6 -3.57 3.76 -4.94
C SER A 6 -2.88 4.75 -5.88
N LEU A 7 -1.55 4.71 -5.90
CA LEU A 7 -0.69 5.43 -6.82
C LEU A 7 0.46 4.52 -7.24
N SER A 8 0.92 4.65 -8.47
CA SER A 8 2.08 3.90 -8.97
C SER A 8 3.08 4.83 -9.62
N VAL A 9 4.36 4.59 -9.37
CA VAL A 9 5.49 5.24 -10.05
C VAL A 9 6.27 4.15 -10.76
N VAL A 10 6.42 4.28 -12.08
CA VAL A 10 7.09 3.29 -12.93
C VAL A 10 8.41 3.88 -13.39
N GLY A 11 9.51 3.23 -13.01
CA GLY A 11 10.84 3.44 -13.55
C GLY A 11 11.28 2.26 -14.41
N ASP A 12 12.49 2.35 -14.99
CA ASP A 12 13.01 1.33 -15.88
C ASP A 12 13.38 0.03 -15.15
N GLU A 13 13.94 0.15 -13.96
CA GLU A 13 14.43 -0.99 -13.15
C GLU A 13 13.54 -1.30 -11.94
N ALA A 14 12.53 -0.47 -11.67
CA ALA A 14 11.66 -0.66 -10.52
C ALA A 14 10.28 -0.02 -10.68
N VAL A 15 9.29 -0.60 -9.99
CA VAL A 15 7.95 -0.03 -9.83
C VAL A 15 7.68 0.16 -8.34
N ALA A 16 7.25 1.35 -7.95
CA ALA A 16 6.75 1.62 -6.60
C ALA A 16 5.22 1.75 -6.64
N VAL A 17 4.53 1.06 -5.75
CA VAL A 17 3.07 1.13 -5.57
C VAL A 17 2.78 1.62 -4.15
N ASP A 18 2.26 2.84 -4.05
CA ASP A 18 1.72 3.43 -2.81
C ASP A 18 0.25 3.05 -2.72
N SER A 19 -0.17 2.40 -1.64
CA SER A 19 -1.57 2.01 -1.45
C SER A 19 -2.03 2.19 -0.01
N VAL A 20 -3.32 2.46 0.16
CA VAL A 20 -3.96 2.39 1.47
C VAL A 20 -5.16 1.46 1.36
N VAL A 21 -5.19 0.42 2.18
CA VAL A 21 -6.16 -0.67 2.09
C VAL A 21 -6.78 -0.93 3.46
N ALA A 22 -8.10 -1.07 3.50
CA ALA A 22 -8.84 -1.51 4.67
C ALA A 22 -9.23 -2.99 4.56
N TYR A 23 -9.11 -3.73 5.67
CA TYR A 23 -9.58 -5.10 5.77
C TYR A 23 -10.22 -5.38 7.13
N THR A 24 -10.98 -6.47 7.19
CA THR A 24 -11.57 -6.97 8.43
C THR A 24 -10.64 -8.03 9.01
N GLY A 25 -10.16 -7.82 10.23
CA GLY A 25 -9.30 -8.74 10.95
C GLY A 25 -10.06 -10.00 11.44
N PRO A 26 -9.33 -11.01 11.95
CA PRO A 26 -9.92 -12.27 12.42
C PRO A 26 -10.92 -12.10 13.57
N ASP A 27 -10.80 -11.02 14.34
CA ASP A 27 -11.66 -10.64 15.45
C ASP A 27 -12.86 -9.77 15.02
N GLY A 28 -13.01 -9.52 13.72
CA GLY A 28 -14.05 -8.65 13.17
C GLY A 28 -13.72 -7.16 13.22
N SER A 29 -12.57 -6.76 13.77
CA SER A 29 -12.13 -5.36 13.77
C SER A 29 -11.78 -4.88 12.36
N ARG A 30 -11.93 -3.58 12.08
CA ARG A 30 -11.44 -2.97 10.84
C ARG A 30 -10.00 -2.51 11.07
N SER A 31 -9.08 -3.00 10.25
CA SER A 31 -7.70 -2.51 10.17
C SER A 31 -7.50 -1.78 8.84
N VAL A 32 -6.67 -0.74 8.86
CA VAL A 32 -6.26 0.01 7.67
C VAL A 32 -4.75 0.04 7.63
N VAL A 33 -4.18 -0.34 6.49
CA VAL A 33 -2.74 -0.36 6.28
C VAL A 33 -2.39 0.60 5.16
N SER A 34 -1.43 1.47 5.41
CA SER A 34 -0.70 2.16 4.35
C SER A 34 0.51 1.32 3.99
N SER A 35 0.64 1.01 2.70
CA SER A 35 1.77 0.26 2.16
C SER A 35 2.47 1.05 1.05
N CYS A 36 3.77 0.85 0.95
CA CYS A 36 4.55 1.14 -0.24
C CYS A 36 5.33 -0.12 -0.62
N ASP A 37 4.99 -0.70 -1.76
CA ASP A 37 5.65 -1.89 -2.29
C ASP A 37 6.58 -1.48 -3.43
N VAL A 38 7.86 -1.80 -3.30
CA VAL A 38 8.89 -1.59 -4.33
C VAL A 38 9.22 -2.92 -4.97
N TYR A 39 8.94 -3.03 -6.27
CA TYR A 39 9.25 -4.16 -7.12
C TYR A 39 10.49 -3.84 -7.95
N GLU A 40 11.62 -4.47 -7.65
CA GLU A 40 12.83 -4.38 -8.49
C GLU A 40 12.71 -5.39 -9.64
N LEU A 41 13.08 -4.96 -10.84
CA LEU A 41 12.93 -5.71 -12.08
C LEU A 41 14.30 -6.01 -12.69
N ASP A 42 14.45 -7.22 -13.24
CA ASP A 42 15.54 -7.58 -14.16
C ASP A 42 14.93 -8.24 -15.40
N ALA A 43 15.29 -7.72 -16.58
CA ALA A 43 14.71 -8.14 -17.87
C ALA A 43 13.16 -8.23 -17.86
N GLY A 44 12.49 -7.29 -17.17
CA GLY A 44 11.03 -7.23 -17.05
C GLY A 44 10.41 -8.22 -16.04
N SER A 45 11.22 -8.99 -15.32
CA SER A 45 10.77 -9.92 -14.27
C SER A 45 11.04 -9.34 -12.88
N VAL A 46 10.10 -9.49 -11.95
CA VAL A 46 10.32 -9.10 -10.55
C VAL A 46 11.37 -10.01 -9.91
N VAL A 47 12.44 -9.41 -9.40
CA VAL A 47 13.54 -10.13 -8.73
C VAL A 47 13.62 -9.84 -7.23
N ARG A 48 13.05 -8.72 -6.78
CA ARG A 48 12.92 -8.40 -5.35
C ARG A 48 11.64 -7.64 -5.10
N ILE A 49 11.05 -7.90 -3.94
CA ILE A 49 9.95 -7.11 -3.39
C ILE A 49 10.41 -6.59 -2.03
N THR A 50 10.32 -5.28 -1.84
CA THR A 50 10.50 -4.65 -0.54
C THR A 50 9.20 -3.95 -0.17
N SER A 51 8.59 -4.38 0.94
CA SER A 51 7.29 -3.88 1.38
C SER A 51 7.43 -3.08 2.67
N TYR A 52 7.01 -1.83 2.62
CA TYR A 52 6.89 -0.96 3.80
C TYR A 52 5.42 -0.91 4.19
N ASN A 53 5.09 -1.40 5.38
CA ASN A 53 3.71 -1.45 5.86
C ASN A 53 3.62 -0.74 7.20
N VAL A 54 2.60 0.09 7.35
CA VAL A 54 2.24 0.70 8.63
C VAL A 54 0.75 0.58 8.84
N GLU A 55 0.38 0.09 10.02
CA GLU A 55 -1.01 0.05 10.46
C GLU A 55 -1.42 1.45 10.92
N LEU A 56 -2.54 1.95 10.41
CA LEU A 56 -3.02 3.30 10.67
C LEU A 56 -4.04 3.31 11.80
N ASP A 57 -3.97 4.32 12.65
CA ASP A 57 -5.05 4.65 13.58
C ASP A 57 -6.16 5.46 12.88
N ASP A 58 -7.30 5.63 13.57
CA ASP A 58 -8.47 6.31 13.02
C ASP A 58 -8.18 7.77 12.59
N ALA A 59 -7.28 8.46 13.29
CA ALA A 59 -6.93 9.84 12.99
C ALA A 59 -6.11 9.92 11.68
N ALA A 60 -5.16 9.01 11.49
CA ALA A 60 -4.38 8.90 10.26
C ALA A 60 -5.25 8.49 9.06
N VAL A 61 -6.21 7.58 9.27
CA VAL A 61 -7.17 7.17 8.22
C VAL A 61 -7.98 8.36 7.72
N ALA A 62 -8.47 9.22 8.61
CA ALA A 62 -9.23 10.42 8.24
C ALA A 62 -8.43 11.37 7.32
N GLY A 63 -7.12 11.51 7.56
CA GLY A 63 -6.24 12.31 6.72
C GLY A 63 -6.04 11.74 5.31
N VAL A 64 -6.01 10.41 5.18
CA VAL A 64 -5.89 9.74 3.87
C VAL A 64 -7.14 9.95 3.02
N VAL A 65 -8.32 9.74 3.59
CA VAL A 65 -9.61 9.84 2.85
C VAL A 65 -10.01 11.28 2.52
N ALA A 66 -9.56 12.26 3.31
CA ALA A 66 -9.85 13.67 3.06
C ALA A 66 -9.01 14.27 1.92
N GLY A 67 -7.87 13.63 1.57
CA GLY A 67 -6.96 14.06 0.52
C GLY A 67 -7.04 13.26 -0.78
N SER A 68 -7.91 12.24 -0.84
CA SER A 68 -8.15 11.36 -1.99
C SER A 68 -9.34 11.78 -2.83
#